data_AF-A0A351DC83-F1
#
_entry.id   AF-A0A351DC83-F1
#
_cell.length_a   1.000
_cell.length_b   1.000
_cell.length_c   1.000
_cell.angle_alpha   90.00
_cell.angle_beta   90.00
_cell.angle_gamma   90.00
#
_symmetry.space_group_name_H-M   'P 1'
#
loop_
_entity.id
_entity.type
_entity.pdbx_description
1 polymer ?
#
loop_
_entity_poly.entity_id
_entity_poly.type
_entity_poly.pdbx_seq_one_letter_code
_entity_poly.pdbx_strand_id
1 'polypeptide(L)'
;MTQSDVSSSTQLNPAQKDVLSQLGARPNERPDFSDGLKAKLKSKLEEVAQSVVTDLPDNESLFVNKHLLSQLMGCEAKYVAESQENFEWSIPTARGTLSHKAIELSIFWQGSKDSLTLTNEAISRAEQGNDYMGDWIRGLTNGDRAQLCGEVNSRVGSFLETWPPLEKRWKPMLETPIRVELAKGKVVLSGKVDLTLGSAGGNTAGKVIVDFKTGKFSPSHRDDLRFYALLDTIRIGVPPRLVASYYLDQGEFSPEKITLEVLESTIARVSNGMTRLAELHLEIRPPSTQPGPPCRWCLLSQGCEAGQEYLTDNSD
;
A
#
# COMPACT_ATOMS: atom_id res chain seq x y z
N MET A 1 46.42 1.20 -16.72
CA MET A 1 45.16 0.91 -17.45
C MET A 1 44.03 1.39 -16.58
N THR A 2 43.62 2.63 -16.81
CA THR A 2 42.60 3.35 -16.05
C THR A 2 41.21 2.84 -16.44
N GLN A 3 40.49 2.29 -15.46
CA GLN A 3 39.05 2.06 -15.57
C GLN A 3 38.38 3.43 -15.66
N SER A 4 37.81 3.72 -16.82
CA SER A 4 36.91 4.84 -17.05
C SER A 4 35.64 4.64 -16.23
N ASP A 5 35.48 5.45 -15.19
CA ASP A 5 34.20 5.79 -14.58
C ASP A 5 33.31 6.41 -15.68
N VAL A 6 32.48 5.58 -16.31
CA VAL A 6 31.40 6.05 -17.16
C VAL A 6 30.25 6.44 -16.23
N SER A 7 30.35 7.63 -15.64
CA SER A 7 29.18 8.32 -15.11
C SER A 7 28.34 8.78 -16.29
N SER A 8 27.56 7.88 -16.90
CA SER A 8 26.53 8.28 -17.84
C SER A 8 25.49 9.08 -17.06
N SER A 9 25.52 10.40 -17.18
CA SER A 9 24.38 11.24 -16.81
C SER A 9 23.24 10.88 -17.78
N THR A 10 22.49 9.83 -17.47
CA THR A 10 21.37 9.37 -18.29
C THR A 10 20.39 10.52 -18.42
N GLN A 11 20.21 11.02 -19.64
CA GLN A 11 19.30 12.13 -19.91
C GLN A 11 17.88 11.66 -19.58
N LEU A 12 17.32 12.18 -18.50
CA LEU A 12 15.96 11.84 -18.07
C LEU A 12 14.94 12.33 -19.10
N ASN A 13 13.94 11.50 -19.35
CA ASN A 13 12.80 11.86 -20.19
C ASN A 13 11.84 12.82 -19.43
N PRO A 14 10.82 13.38 -20.10
CA PRO A 14 9.88 14.32 -19.47
C PRO A 14 9.15 13.75 -18.25
N ALA A 15 8.66 12.50 -18.32
CA ALA A 15 7.94 11.86 -17.20
C ALA A 15 8.83 11.68 -15.97
N GLN A 16 10.07 11.21 -16.18
CA GLN A 16 11.05 11.04 -15.11
C GLN A 16 11.45 12.39 -14.46
N LYS A 17 11.59 13.45 -15.27
CA LYS A 17 11.86 14.81 -14.77
C LYS A 17 10.71 15.36 -13.95
N ASP A 18 9.47 15.12 -14.39
CA ASP A 18 8.28 15.54 -13.67
C ASP A 18 8.25 14.90 -12.26
N VAL A 19 8.40 13.58 -12.17
CA VAL A 19 8.48 12.86 -10.89
C VAL A 19 9.59 13.42 -10.00
N LEU A 20 10.80 13.63 -10.54
CA LEU A 20 11.90 14.21 -9.77
C LEU A 20 11.59 15.59 -9.20
N SER A 21 10.93 16.44 -9.98
CA SER A 21 10.57 17.79 -9.55
C SER A 21 9.63 17.76 -8.34
N GLN A 22 8.74 16.75 -8.26
CA GLN A 22 7.78 16.56 -7.19
C GLN A 22 8.40 15.87 -5.95
N LEU A 23 9.34 14.94 -6.17
CA LEU A 23 10.08 14.25 -5.09
C LEU A 23 11.07 15.16 -4.34
N GLY A 24 11.57 16.21 -4.99
CA GLY A 24 12.53 17.15 -4.40
C GLY A 24 11.93 18.03 -3.31
N ALA A 25 12.71 18.27 -2.26
CA ALA A 25 12.52 19.40 -1.34
C ALA A 25 13.86 19.80 -0.72
N ARG A 26 14.16 21.09 -0.73
CA ARG A 26 15.34 21.64 -0.08
C ARG A 26 15.21 21.49 1.44
N PRO A 27 16.32 21.36 2.20
CA PRO A 27 16.24 21.19 3.65
C PRO A 27 15.43 22.27 4.38
N ASN A 28 15.49 23.52 3.92
CA ASN A 28 14.77 24.65 4.50
C ASN A 28 13.26 24.72 4.15
N GLU A 29 12.78 23.86 3.24
CA GLU A 29 11.36 23.77 2.86
C GLU A 29 10.65 22.63 3.61
N ARG A 30 11.39 21.87 4.43
CA ARG A 30 10.88 20.68 5.12
C ARG A 30 10.29 21.09 6.47
N PRO A 31 9.09 20.59 6.81
CA PRO A 31 8.47 20.90 8.09
C PRO A 31 9.18 20.20 9.25
N ASP A 32 9.25 20.90 10.38
CA ASP A 32 9.66 20.35 11.68
C ASP A 32 8.44 19.92 12.49
N PHE A 33 8.62 18.87 13.29
CA PHE A 33 7.59 18.34 14.19
C PHE A 33 8.09 18.31 15.64
N SER A 34 7.17 18.25 16.60
CA SER A 34 7.53 18.21 18.02
C SER A 34 8.02 16.83 18.47
N ASP A 35 8.96 16.79 19.41
CA ASP A 35 9.52 15.54 19.98
C ASP A 35 8.43 14.60 20.56
N GLY A 36 7.34 15.18 21.08
CA GLY A 36 6.23 14.46 21.70
C GLY A 36 5.21 13.87 20.72
N LEU A 37 5.35 14.10 19.41
CA LEU A 37 4.32 13.73 18.44
C LEU A 37 4.03 12.23 18.43
N LYS A 38 5.06 11.37 18.40
CA LYS A 38 4.89 9.91 18.43
C LYS A 38 4.11 9.44 19.67
N ALA A 39 4.46 9.95 20.84
CA ALA A 39 3.77 9.59 22.08
C ALA A 39 2.30 10.03 22.05
N LYS A 40 2.03 11.26 21.57
CA LYS A 40 0.67 11.79 21.41
C LYS A 40 -0.19 10.93 20.47
N LEU A 41 0.32 10.62 19.28
CA LEU A 41 -0.43 9.84 18.28
C LEU A 41 -0.65 8.40 18.73
N LYS A 42 0.39 7.76 19.29
CA LYS A 42 0.26 6.39 19.82
C LYS A 42 -0.74 6.33 20.97
N SER A 43 -0.72 7.29 21.90
CA SER A 43 -1.66 7.32 23.03
C SER A 43 -3.12 7.38 22.58
N LYS A 44 -3.44 8.17 21.54
CA LYS A 44 -4.80 8.26 21.00
C LYS A 44 -5.31 6.91 20.46
N LEU A 45 -4.45 6.17 19.76
CA LEU A 45 -4.80 4.84 19.27
C LEU A 45 -4.82 3.79 20.39
N GLU A 46 -3.92 3.91 21.37
CA GLU A 46 -3.86 3.03 22.53
C GLU A 46 -5.15 3.10 23.34
N GLU A 47 -5.69 4.30 23.58
CA GLU A 47 -6.96 4.49 24.30
C GLU A 47 -8.12 3.72 23.63
N VAL A 48 -8.24 3.84 22.31
CA VAL A 48 -9.28 3.12 21.54
C VAL A 48 -9.01 1.62 21.54
N ALA A 49 -7.75 1.20 21.36
CA ALA A 49 -7.39 -0.20 21.40
C ALA A 49 -7.70 -0.83 22.76
N GLN A 50 -7.45 -0.14 23.87
CA GLN A 50 -7.78 -0.62 25.23
C GLN A 50 -9.28 -0.81 25.41
N SER A 51 -10.10 0.12 24.88
CA SER A 51 -11.56 -0.05 24.88
C SER A 51 -11.98 -1.26 24.06
N VAL A 52 -11.42 -1.43 22.87
CA VAL A 52 -11.76 -2.53 21.96
C VAL A 52 -11.39 -3.90 22.54
N VAL A 53 -10.23 -4.02 23.20
CA VAL A 53 -9.78 -5.32 23.73
C VAL A 53 -10.47 -5.74 25.01
N THR A 54 -11.24 -4.86 25.65
CA THR A 54 -11.98 -5.19 26.89
C THR A 54 -13.00 -6.29 26.62
N ASP A 55 -13.59 -6.30 25.43
CA ASP A 55 -14.61 -7.28 25.03
C ASP A 55 -14.03 -8.44 24.20
N LEU A 56 -12.73 -8.41 23.84
CA LEU A 56 -12.09 -9.47 23.08
C LEU A 56 -11.66 -10.64 23.96
N PRO A 57 -11.85 -11.89 23.51
CA PRO A 57 -11.33 -13.07 24.21
C PRO A 57 -9.80 -13.05 24.43
N ASP A 58 -9.34 -13.67 25.51
CA ASP A 58 -7.92 -13.70 25.90
C ASP A 58 -7.01 -14.42 24.89
N ASN A 59 -7.54 -15.30 24.05
CA ASN A 59 -6.81 -16.01 23.00
C ASN A 59 -6.88 -15.31 21.63
N GLU A 60 -7.58 -14.18 21.51
CA GLU A 60 -7.81 -13.49 20.25
C GLU A 60 -7.07 -12.15 20.15
N SER A 61 -6.81 -11.73 18.92
CA SER A 61 -6.19 -10.45 18.58
C SER A 61 -6.80 -9.90 17.29
N LEU A 62 -6.87 -8.57 17.19
CA LEU A 62 -7.32 -7.89 15.98
C LEU A 62 -6.13 -7.45 15.12
N PHE A 63 -6.18 -7.82 13.84
CA PHE A 63 -5.22 -7.40 12.84
C PHE A 63 -5.86 -6.39 11.90
N VAL A 64 -5.26 -5.20 11.81
CA VAL A 64 -5.77 -4.10 10.99
C VAL A 64 -4.72 -3.73 9.95
N ASN A 65 -5.14 -3.70 8.69
CA ASN A 65 -4.33 -3.26 7.56
C ASN A 65 -5.13 -2.32 6.66
N LYS A 66 -4.44 -1.67 5.71
CA LYS A 66 -5.06 -0.70 4.80
C LYS A 66 -6.23 -1.28 3.99
N HIS A 67 -6.09 -2.52 3.51
CA HIS A 67 -7.08 -3.17 2.64
C HIS A 67 -8.37 -3.46 3.41
N LEU A 68 -8.23 -4.03 4.60
CA LEU A 68 -9.35 -4.29 5.51
C LEU A 68 -10.08 -2.98 5.83
N LEU A 69 -9.36 -1.92 6.21
CA LEU A 69 -10.00 -0.65 6.50
C LEU A 69 -10.75 -0.09 5.27
N SER A 70 -10.17 -0.20 4.08
CA SER A 70 -10.81 0.26 2.85
C SER A 70 -12.05 -0.56 2.47
N GLN A 71 -12.06 -1.88 2.70
CA GLN A 71 -13.25 -2.72 2.51
C GLN A 71 -14.34 -2.39 3.54
N LEU A 72 -13.98 -2.36 4.82
CA LEU A 72 -14.88 -2.10 5.94
C LEU A 72 -15.57 -0.75 5.82
N MET A 73 -14.82 0.29 5.45
CA MET A 73 -15.36 1.64 5.23
C MET A 73 -16.14 1.78 3.92
N GLY A 74 -15.96 0.84 2.98
CA GLY A 74 -16.69 0.81 1.72
C GLY A 74 -18.07 0.20 1.88
N CYS A 75 -18.17 -0.97 2.51
CA CYS A 75 -19.43 -1.63 2.86
C CYS A 75 -19.14 -2.81 3.81
N GLU A 76 -19.69 -2.79 5.02
CA GLU A 76 -19.44 -3.83 6.03
C GLU A 76 -20.03 -5.18 5.61
N ALA A 77 -21.23 -5.18 5.00
CA ALA A 77 -21.85 -6.42 4.53
C ALA A 77 -21.01 -7.11 3.45
N LYS A 78 -20.44 -6.33 2.52
CA LYS A 78 -19.51 -6.85 1.51
C LYS A 78 -18.23 -7.39 2.16
N TYR A 79 -17.66 -6.65 3.11
CA TYR A 79 -16.48 -7.10 3.85
C TYR A 79 -16.72 -8.45 4.56
N VAL A 80 -17.83 -8.59 5.29
CA VAL A 80 -18.17 -9.83 6.00
C VAL A 80 -18.32 -10.98 5.00
N ALA A 81 -19.06 -10.79 3.90
CA ALA A 81 -19.21 -11.82 2.88
C ALA A 81 -17.87 -12.24 2.25
N GLU A 82 -17.00 -11.27 1.89
CA GLU A 82 -15.69 -11.57 1.31
C GLU A 82 -14.72 -12.21 2.32
N SER A 83 -14.87 -11.93 3.62
CA SER A 83 -14.03 -12.49 4.68
C SER A 83 -14.27 -13.98 4.93
N GLN A 84 -15.43 -14.51 4.49
CA GLN A 84 -15.79 -15.92 4.59
C GLN A 84 -15.26 -16.74 3.40
N GLU A 85 -14.86 -16.09 2.32
CA GLU A 85 -14.27 -16.75 1.15
C GLU A 85 -12.81 -17.14 1.41
N ASN A 86 -12.42 -18.30 0.91
CA ASN A 86 -11.01 -18.69 0.92
C ASN A 86 -10.24 -17.87 -0.11
N PHE A 87 -9.08 -17.34 0.28
CA PHE A 87 -8.23 -16.62 -0.65
C PHE A 87 -7.69 -17.56 -1.72
N GLU A 88 -7.87 -17.18 -2.99
CA GLU A 88 -7.29 -17.86 -4.14
C GLU A 88 -6.45 -16.91 -4.98
N TRP A 89 -5.28 -17.40 -5.40
CA TRP A 89 -4.46 -16.67 -6.35
C TRP A 89 -5.12 -16.67 -7.72
N SER A 90 -5.06 -15.51 -8.35
CA SER A 90 -5.46 -15.27 -9.72
C SER A 90 -4.40 -14.41 -10.42
N ILE A 91 -4.38 -14.41 -11.75
CA ILE A 91 -3.46 -13.59 -12.54
C ILE A 91 -3.48 -12.11 -12.08
N PRO A 92 -4.65 -11.45 -11.88
CA PRO A 92 -4.69 -10.06 -11.41
C PRO A 92 -4.03 -9.83 -10.04
N THR A 93 -4.25 -10.75 -9.09
CA THR A 93 -3.70 -10.65 -7.72
C THR A 93 -2.19 -10.92 -7.69
N ALA A 94 -1.72 -11.98 -8.36
CA ALA A 94 -0.31 -12.33 -8.39
C ALA A 94 0.53 -11.29 -9.14
N ARG A 95 -0.02 -10.74 -10.24
CA ARG A 95 0.63 -9.69 -11.03
C ARG A 95 1.08 -8.51 -10.18
N GLY A 96 0.24 -8.02 -9.26
CA GLY A 96 0.60 -6.89 -8.39
C GLY A 96 1.83 -7.20 -7.54
N THR A 97 1.82 -8.33 -6.84
CA THR A 97 2.93 -8.78 -5.99
C THR A 97 4.21 -9.01 -6.79
N LEU A 98 4.11 -9.66 -7.95
CA LEU A 98 5.26 -9.96 -8.80
C LEU A 98 5.86 -8.70 -9.45
N SER A 99 5.04 -7.73 -9.85
CA SER A 99 5.53 -6.44 -10.34
C SER A 99 6.29 -5.68 -9.26
N HIS A 100 5.81 -5.64 -8.02
CA HIS A 100 6.55 -5.00 -6.92
C HIS A 100 7.88 -5.71 -6.67
N LYS A 101 7.88 -7.05 -6.71
CA LYS A 101 9.13 -7.81 -6.58
C LYS A 101 10.12 -7.52 -7.70
N ALA A 102 9.66 -7.43 -8.95
CA ALA A 102 10.51 -7.06 -10.08
C ALA A 102 11.06 -5.63 -9.98
N ILE A 103 10.25 -4.68 -9.50
CA ILE A 103 10.68 -3.30 -9.23
C ILE A 103 11.72 -3.26 -8.09
N GLU A 104 11.54 -4.02 -7.02
CA GLU A 104 12.55 -4.20 -5.97
C GLU A 104 13.88 -4.71 -6.56
N LEU A 105 13.81 -5.74 -7.40
CA LEU A 105 14.99 -6.29 -8.08
C LEU A 105 15.68 -5.25 -8.98
N SER A 106 14.98 -4.29 -9.58
CA SER A 106 15.60 -3.26 -10.43
C SER A 106 16.73 -2.48 -9.73
N ILE A 107 16.72 -2.41 -8.39
CA ILE A 107 17.75 -1.74 -7.60
C ILE A 107 18.89 -2.68 -7.25
N PHE A 108 18.57 -3.85 -6.71
CA PHE A 108 19.54 -4.75 -6.07
C PHE A 108 20.14 -5.79 -7.03
N TRP A 109 19.44 -6.08 -8.14
CA TRP A 109 19.90 -7.00 -9.16
C TRP A 109 21.17 -6.49 -9.85
N GLN A 110 22.16 -7.39 -9.98
CA GLN A 110 23.46 -7.09 -10.59
C GLN A 110 23.51 -7.43 -12.08
N GLY A 111 22.53 -8.16 -12.60
CA GLY A 111 22.42 -8.49 -14.02
C GLY A 111 21.71 -7.40 -14.83
N SER A 112 21.22 -7.78 -16.02
CA SER A 112 20.45 -6.87 -16.88
C SER A 112 19.20 -6.37 -16.16
N LYS A 113 18.92 -5.07 -16.30
CA LYS A 113 17.80 -4.37 -15.66
C LYS A 113 16.65 -4.09 -16.63
N ASP A 114 16.63 -4.77 -17.78
CA ASP A 114 15.47 -4.72 -18.66
C ASP A 114 14.24 -5.38 -18.01
N SER A 115 13.06 -4.92 -18.41
CA SER A 115 11.79 -5.31 -17.77
C SER A 115 11.55 -6.82 -17.81
N LEU A 116 11.94 -7.48 -18.90
CA LEU A 116 11.67 -8.91 -19.10
C LEU A 116 12.59 -9.76 -18.24
N THR A 117 13.87 -9.40 -18.14
CA THR A 117 14.81 -10.05 -17.21
C THR A 117 14.32 -9.93 -15.77
N LEU A 118 13.94 -8.73 -15.32
CA LEU A 118 13.44 -8.52 -13.96
C LEU A 118 12.13 -9.27 -13.69
N THR A 119 11.23 -9.31 -14.68
CA THR A 119 9.96 -10.06 -14.59
C THR A 119 10.21 -11.55 -14.45
N ASN A 120 11.05 -12.13 -15.30
CA ASN A 120 11.38 -13.54 -15.25
C ASN A 120 12.07 -13.91 -13.94
N GLU A 121 12.95 -13.06 -13.43
CA GLU A 121 13.62 -13.28 -12.14
C GLU A 121 12.62 -13.22 -10.96
N ALA A 122 11.69 -12.28 -10.97
CA ALA A 122 10.65 -12.19 -9.95
C ALA A 122 9.73 -13.43 -9.93
N ILE A 123 9.28 -13.87 -11.11
CA ILE A 123 8.45 -15.08 -11.25
C ILE A 123 9.22 -16.32 -10.83
N SER A 124 10.46 -16.49 -11.31
CA SER A 124 11.31 -17.63 -10.95
C SER A 124 11.53 -17.75 -9.44
N ARG A 125 11.77 -16.62 -8.76
CA ARG A 125 11.91 -16.61 -7.29
C ARG A 125 10.62 -16.96 -6.56
N ALA A 126 9.49 -16.44 -7.02
CA ALA A 126 8.19 -16.77 -6.44
C ALA A 126 7.85 -18.24 -6.66
N GLU A 127 8.13 -18.77 -7.86
CA GLU A 127 7.95 -20.18 -8.23
C GLU A 127 8.81 -21.14 -7.39
N GLN A 128 9.96 -20.69 -6.86
CA GLN A 128 10.82 -21.47 -5.96
C GLN A 128 10.38 -21.41 -4.49
N GLY A 129 9.38 -20.57 -4.17
CA GLY A 129 8.82 -20.47 -2.82
C GLY A 129 8.10 -21.75 -2.39
N ASN A 130 8.20 -22.06 -1.10
CA ASN A 130 7.44 -23.14 -0.45
C ASN A 130 6.11 -22.63 0.13
N ASP A 131 5.54 -21.58 -0.47
CA ASP A 131 4.29 -20.97 -0.06
C ASP A 131 3.19 -21.20 -1.11
N TYR A 132 1.98 -20.79 -0.76
CA TYR A 132 0.80 -20.94 -1.61
C TYR A 132 0.94 -20.25 -2.99
N MET A 133 1.70 -19.15 -3.07
CA MET A 133 1.99 -18.49 -4.35
C MET A 133 2.89 -19.36 -5.23
N GLY A 134 3.95 -19.93 -4.65
CA GLY A 134 4.84 -20.84 -5.35
C GLY A 134 4.11 -22.06 -5.91
N ASP A 135 3.25 -22.69 -5.10
CA ASP A 135 2.40 -23.80 -5.54
C ASP A 135 1.49 -23.40 -6.70
N TRP A 136 0.82 -22.24 -6.58
CA TRP A 136 -0.07 -21.74 -7.62
C TRP A 136 0.67 -21.44 -8.93
N ILE A 137 1.85 -20.81 -8.89
CA ILE A 137 2.65 -20.53 -10.10
C ILE A 137 3.07 -21.83 -10.80
N ARG A 138 3.49 -22.86 -10.03
CA ARG A 138 3.85 -24.18 -10.58
C ARG A 138 2.68 -24.90 -11.25
N GLY A 139 1.45 -24.60 -10.80
CA GLY A 139 0.21 -25.16 -11.35
C GLY A 139 -0.33 -24.45 -12.59
N LEU A 140 0.25 -23.32 -13.01
CA LEU A 140 -0.24 -22.56 -14.16
C LEU A 140 -0.08 -23.31 -15.48
N THR A 141 -1.05 -23.14 -16.37
CA THR A 141 -0.88 -23.56 -17.77
C THR A 141 0.18 -22.71 -18.46
N ASN A 142 0.73 -23.20 -19.57
CA ASN A 142 1.68 -22.41 -20.38
C ASN A 142 1.06 -21.07 -20.84
N GLY A 143 -0.25 -21.05 -21.15
CA GLY A 143 -0.97 -19.85 -21.55
C GLY A 143 -1.08 -18.85 -20.40
N ASP A 144 -1.51 -19.31 -19.23
CA ASP A 144 -1.66 -18.45 -18.05
C ASP A 144 -0.31 -17.91 -17.57
N ARG A 145 0.75 -18.73 -17.63
CA ARG A 145 2.12 -18.29 -17.31
C ARG A 145 2.60 -17.21 -18.28
N ALA A 146 2.31 -17.37 -19.58
CA ALA A 146 2.65 -16.37 -20.59
C ALA A 146 1.86 -15.07 -20.36
N GLN A 147 0.56 -15.15 -20.04
CA GLN A 147 -0.26 -14.00 -19.69
C GLN A 147 0.29 -13.28 -18.45
N LEU A 148 0.57 -14.02 -17.37
CA LEU A 148 1.13 -13.46 -16.14
C LEU A 148 2.45 -12.71 -16.41
N CYS A 149 3.35 -13.33 -17.18
CA CYS A 149 4.62 -12.72 -17.57
C CYS A 149 4.39 -11.44 -18.37
N GLY A 150 3.49 -11.44 -19.37
CA GLY A 150 3.15 -10.25 -20.15
C GLY A 150 2.61 -9.12 -19.29
N GLU A 151 1.67 -9.41 -18.39
CA GLU A 151 1.05 -8.41 -17.51
C GLU A 151 2.04 -7.83 -16.49
N VAL A 152 2.94 -8.65 -15.93
CA VAL A 152 4.01 -8.17 -15.03
C VAL A 152 5.04 -7.34 -15.79
N ASN A 153 5.49 -7.83 -16.96
CA ASN A 153 6.47 -7.14 -17.79
C ASN A 153 5.99 -5.76 -18.24
N SER A 154 4.71 -5.63 -18.61
CA SER A 154 4.13 -4.33 -18.98
C SER A 154 4.24 -3.32 -17.84
N ARG A 155 3.91 -3.70 -16.61
CA ARG A 155 3.98 -2.80 -15.44
C ARG A 155 5.40 -2.41 -15.09
N VAL A 156 6.33 -3.37 -15.14
CA VAL A 156 7.75 -3.13 -14.86
C VAL A 156 8.35 -2.23 -15.94
N GLY A 157 8.00 -2.46 -17.21
CA GLY A 157 8.38 -1.61 -18.33
C GLY A 157 7.90 -0.16 -18.12
N SER A 158 6.61 0.03 -17.83
CA SER A 158 6.06 1.36 -17.52
C SER A 158 6.82 2.04 -16.38
N PHE A 159 7.11 1.31 -15.28
CA PHE A 159 7.91 1.86 -14.19
C PHE A 159 9.31 2.31 -14.66
N LEU A 160 10.04 1.46 -15.38
CA LEU A 160 11.40 1.78 -15.84
C LEU A 160 11.42 2.96 -16.83
N GLU A 161 10.37 3.11 -17.63
CA GLU A 161 10.23 4.20 -18.58
C GLU A 161 9.85 5.52 -17.90
N THR A 162 8.93 5.52 -16.94
CA THR A 162 8.34 6.75 -16.41
C THR A 162 8.91 7.18 -15.06
N TRP A 163 9.41 6.25 -14.24
CA TRP A 163 10.02 6.55 -12.95
C TRP A 163 11.52 6.85 -13.11
N PRO A 164 12.05 7.90 -12.46
CA PRO A 164 13.47 8.20 -12.56
C PRO A 164 14.32 7.10 -11.92
N PRO A 165 15.47 6.71 -12.52
CA PRO A 165 16.33 5.67 -11.97
C PRO A 165 16.64 5.92 -10.49
N LEU A 166 16.36 4.92 -9.65
CA LEU A 166 16.53 5.04 -8.20
C LEU A 166 18.02 5.13 -7.83
N GLU A 167 18.42 6.26 -7.26
CA GLU A 167 19.79 6.50 -6.85
C GLU A 167 20.05 6.07 -5.40
N LYS A 168 21.22 5.48 -5.13
CA LYS A 168 21.63 5.06 -3.77
C LYS A 168 21.55 6.21 -2.76
N ARG A 169 21.88 7.44 -3.17
CA ARG A 169 21.84 8.63 -2.30
C ARG A 169 20.43 9.00 -1.82
N TRP A 170 19.38 8.51 -2.49
CA TRP A 170 18.00 8.71 -2.04
C TRP A 170 17.59 7.74 -0.94
N LYS A 171 18.47 6.81 -0.53
CA LYS A 171 18.20 5.79 0.49
C LYS A 171 16.90 5.01 0.21
N PRO A 172 16.72 4.42 -0.99
CA PRO A 172 15.50 3.71 -1.32
C PRO A 172 15.34 2.47 -0.44
N MET A 173 14.16 2.28 0.13
CA MET A 173 13.75 1.03 0.77
C MET A 173 12.42 0.60 0.15
N LEU A 174 12.37 -0.62 -0.40
CA LEU A 174 11.18 -1.17 -1.04
C LEU A 174 10.58 -2.28 -0.21
N GLU A 175 9.29 -2.53 -0.43
CA GLU A 175 8.55 -3.62 0.16
C GLU A 175 8.76 -3.72 1.68
N THR A 176 8.87 -2.55 2.33
CA THR A 176 9.29 -2.47 3.73
C THR A 176 8.10 -2.72 4.65
N PRO A 177 8.14 -3.75 5.52
CA PRO A 177 7.07 -4.00 6.47
C PRO A 177 7.05 -2.91 7.54
N ILE A 178 5.85 -2.51 7.91
CA ILE A 178 5.59 -1.57 8.99
C ILE A 178 4.53 -2.12 9.94
N ARG A 179 4.76 -1.96 11.24
CA ARG A 179 3.95 -2.54 12.30
C ARG A 179 3.90 -1.63 13.51
N VAL A 180 2.71 -1.46 14.08
CA VAL A 180 2.47 -0.82 15.37
C VAL A 180 1.60 -1.75 16.21
N GLU A 181 2.08 -2.07 17.40
CA GLU A 181 1.35 -2.87 18.38
C GLU A 181 0.77 -1.97 19.46
N LEU A 182 -0.51 -2.21 19.74
CA LEU A 182 -1.32 -1.52 20.73
C LEU A 182 -1.91 -2.56 21.69
N ALA A 183 -2.32 -2.12 22.88
CA ALA A 183 -2.93 -2.97 23.89
C ALA A 183 -2.15 -4.27 24.16
N LYS A 184 -0.83 -4.12 24.37
CA LYS A 184 0.11 -5.23 24.59
C LYS A 184 0.10 -6.29 23.47
N GLY A 185 -0.13 -5.87 22.22
CA GLY A 185 -0.11 -6.74 21.04
C GLY A 185 -1.46 -7.37 20.69
N LYS A 186 -2.53 -7.06 21.44
CA LYS A 186 -3.90 -7.49 21.14
C LYS A 186 -4.50 -6.80 19.92
N VAL A 187 -4.02 -5.60 19.59
CA VAL A 187 -4.35 -4.93 18.33
C VAL A 187 -3.06 -4.63 17.58
N VAL A 188 -2.98 -5.13 16.35
CA VAL A 188 -1.81 -4.99 15.49
C VAL A 188 -2.20 -4.23 14.23
N LEU A 189 -1.66 -3.02 14.09
CA LEU A 189 -1.73 -2.27 12.83
C LEU A 189 -0.51 -2.63 11.98
N SER A 190 -0.71 -3.08 10.75
CA SER A 190 0.40 -3.48 9.89
C SER A 190 0.18 -3.19 8.41
N GLY A 191 1.29 -3.13 7.68
CA GLY A 191 1.30 -2.92 6.25
C GLY A 191 2.67 -3.15 5.64
N LYS A 192 2.74 -3.01 4.32
CA LYS A 192 3.98 -3.11 3.55
C LYS A 192 4.02 -1.96 2.55
N VAL A 193 5.04 -1.12 2.68
CA VAL A 193 5.20 0.07 1.86
C VAL A 193 6.01 -0.26 0.62
N ASP A 194 5.49 0.09 -0.56
CA ASP A 194 6.12 -0.27 -1.84
C ASP A 194 7.48 0.41 -2.02
N LEU A 195 7.56 1.73 -1.76
CA LEU A 195 8.80 2.48 -1.80
C LEU A 195 8.83 3.59 -0.73
N THR A 196 9.94 3.69 -0.03
CA THR A 196 10.29 4.87 0.77
C THR A 196 11.60 5.47 0.28
N LEU A 197 11.67 6.81 0.31
CA LEU A 197 12.84 7.58 -0.07
C LEU A 197 13.20 8.55 1.05
N GLY A 198 14.49 8.76 1.27
CA GLY A 198 15.03 9.71 2.23
C GLY A 198 14.89 9.25 3.68
N SER A 199 15.18 10.17 4.59
CA SER A 199 15.11 9.95 6.03
C SER A 199 14.76 11.25 6.75
N ALA A 200 14.24 11.16 7.97
CA ALA A 200 14.18 12.32 8.86
C ALA A 200 15.60 12.81 9.20
N GLY A 201 15.74 14.10 9.47
CA GLY A 201 16.95 14.71 10.02
C GLY A 201 16.61 15.39 11.34
N GLY A 202 16.90 14.73 12.47
CA GLY A 202 16.29 15.15 13.74
C GLY A 202 14.77 15.15 13.63
N ASN A 203 14.14 16.27 13.95
CA ASN A 203 12.69 16.48 13.87
C ASN A 203 12.19 16.99 12.51
N THR A 204 13.10 17.21 11.56
CA THR A 204 12.77 17.70 10.23
C THR A 204 12.33 16.54 9.33
N ALA A 205 11.13 16.62 8.77
CA ALA A 205 10.57 15.59 7.91
C ALA A 205 11.25 15.56 6.54
N GLY A 206 11.97 14.48 6.24
CA GLY A 206 12.67 14.30 4.96
C GLY A 206 12.26 13.06 4.16
N LYS A 207 11.48 12.15 4.77
CA LYS A 207 11.06 10.90 4.12
C LYS A 207 9.88 11.14 3.17
N VAL A 208 9.84 10.40 2.06
CA VAL A 208 8.69 10.29 1.14
C VAL A 208 8.25 8.83 1.08
N ILE A 209 6.95 8.58 1.09
CA ILE A 209 6.36 7.24 0.89
C ILE A 209 5.63 7.23 -0.45
N VAL A 210 5.83 6.19 -1.25
CA VAL A 210 5.21 6.02 -2.57
C VAL A 210 4.56 4.64 -2.63
N ASP A 211 3.34 4.60 -3.15
CA ASP A 211 2.59 3.36 -3.44
C ASP A 211 2.34 3.32 -4.96
N PHE A 212 2.70 2.21 -5.59
CA PHE A 212 2.58 2.03 -7.04
C PHE A 212 1.21 1.47 -7.37
N LYS A 213 0.49 2.16 -8.25
CA LYS A 213 -0.87 1.82 -8.65
C LYS A 213 -0.96 1.61 -10.16
N THR A 214 -1.98 0.85 -10.52
CA THR A 214 -2.45 0.68 -11.89
C THR A 214 -3.94 0.96 -11.94
N GLY A 215 -4.43 1.41 -13.09
CA GLY A 215 -5.81 1.78 -13.30
C GLY A 215 -6.11 3.22 -12.87
N LYS A 216 -7.40 3.48 -12.64
CA LYS A 216 -7.91 4.82 -12.35
C LYS A 216 -7.61 5.25 -10.92
N PHE A 217 -7.63 6.56 -10.72
CA PHE A 217 -7.61 7.16 -9.39
C PHE A 217 -8.74 6.60 -8.52
N SER A 218 -8.42 6.26 -7.27
CA SER A 218 -9.40 5.96 -6.23
C SER A 218 -9.08 6.80 -4.99
N PRO A 219 -10.08 7.43 -4.34
CA PRO A 219 -9.89 8.12 -3.08
C PRO A 219 -9.24 7.24 -2.00
N SER A 220 -9.55 5.94 -1.98
CA SER A 220 -8.97 4.98 -1.03
C SER A 220 -7.44 4.87 -1.13
N HIS A 221 -6.85 5.15 -2.30
CA HIS A 221 -5.41 5.13 -2.47
C HIS A 221 -4.70 6.19 -1.62
N ARG A 222 -5.34 7.35 -1.39
CA ARG A 222 -4.81 8.38 -0.49
C ARG A 222 -4.91 7.94 0.96
N ASP A 223 -6.06 7.38 1.36
CA ASP A 223 -6.27 6.89 2.73
C ASP A 223 -5.31 5.76 3.10
N ASP A 224 -5.02 4.86 2.16
CA ASP A 224 -4.01 3.81 2.28
C ASP A 224 -2.62 4.38 2.62
N LEU A 225 -2.21 5.45 1.92
CA LEU A 225 -0.93 6.12 2.13
C LEU A 225 -0.88 6.91 3.44
N ARG A 226 -1.99 7.56 3.81
CA ARG A 226 -2.14 8.24 5.10
C ARG A 226 -1.98 7.26 6.26
N PHE A 227 -2.54 6.05 6.13
CA PHE A 227 -2.33 4.96 7.09
C PHE A 227 -0.84 4.62 7.23
N TYR A 228 -0.10 4.46 6.12
CA TYR A 228 1.35 4.24 6.18
C TYR A 228 2.11 5.40 6.81
N ALA A 229 1.74 6.65 6.50
CA ALA A 229 2.35 7.82 7.14
C ALA A 229 2.14 7.82 8.66
N LEU A 230 0.94 7.47 9.14
CA LEU A 230 0.66 7.38 10.58
C LEU A 230 1.52 6.31 11.25
N LEU A 231 1.59 5.10 10.66
CA LEU A 231 2.42 4.03 11.23
C LEU A 231 3.91 4.39 11.22
N ASP A 232 4.40 5.05 10.16
CA ASP A 232 5.79 5.49 10.06
C ASP A 232 6.12 6.58 11.08
N THR A 233 5.18 7.50 11.31
CA THR A 233 5.28 8.54 12.33
C THR A 233 5.40 7.92 13.72
N ILE A 234 4.56 6.94 14.05
CA ILE A 234 4.61 6.25 15.35
C ILE A 234 5.89 5.42 15.49
N ARG A 235 6.39 4.82 14.41
CA ARG A 235 7.65 4.09 14.43
C ARG A 235 8.83 5.03 14.70
N ILE A 236 8.94 6.10 13.93
CA ILE A 236 10.15 6.95 13.87
C ILE A 236 10.14 8.13 14.84
N GLY A 237 8.99 8.75 15.09
CA GLY A 237 8.91 10.04 15.81
C GLY A 237 8.53 11.22 14.93
N VAL A 238 8.82 11.12 13.63
CA VAL A 238 8.67 12.21 12.66
C VAL A 238 7.92 11.65 11.44
N PRO A 239 6.87 12.33 10.94
CA PRO A 239 6.14 11.86 9.78
C PRO A 239 6.98 11.94 8.50
N PRO A 240 6.63 11.15 7.46
CA PRO A 240 7.11 11.46 6.12
C PRO A 240 6.60 12.85 5.73
N ARG A 241 7.39 13.62 4.96
CA ARG A 241 6.99 14.96 4.50
C ARG A 241 5.87 14.89 3.45
N LEU A 242 5.85 13.79 2.70
CA LEU A 242 5.04 13.59 1.51
C LEU A 242 4.70 12.11 1.38
N VAL A 243 3.48 11.85 0.98
CA VAL A 243 3.08 10.54 0.43
C VAL A 243 2.62 10.73 -1.00
N ALA A 244 2.73 9.71 -1.85
CA ALA A 244 2.24 9.78 -3.21
C ALA A 244 1.75 8.44 -3.74
N SER A 245 0.64 8.45 -4.45
CA SER A 245 0.29 7.35 -5.35
C SER A 245 0.93 7.63 -6.70
N TYR A 246 1.64 6.66 -7.26
CA TYR A 246 2.16 6.76 -8.62
C TYR A 246 1.42 5.81 -9.55
N TYR A 247 0.68 6.36 -10.51
CA TYR A 247 -0.15 5.60 -11.45
C TYR A 247 0.68 5.21 -12.67
N LEU A 248 1.19 3.98 -12.68
CA LEU A 248 2.11 3.47 -13.71
C LEU A 248 1.56 3.62 -15.13
N ASP A 249 0.27 3.33 -15.32
CA ASP A 249 -0.38 3.36 -16.64
C ASP A 249 -0.56 4.79 -17.19
N GLN A 250 -0.50 5.80 -16.32
CA GLN A 250 -0.69 7.22 -16.67
C GLN A 250 0.62 8.02 -16.56
N GLY A 251 1.66 7.45 -15.93
CA GLY A 251 2.87 8.18 -15.56
C GLY A 251 2.61 9.31 -14.57
N GLU A 252 1.48 9.30 -13.85
CA GLU A 252 1.01 10.40 -13.02
C GLU A 252 1.43 10.24 -11.56
N PHE A 253 2.07 11.28 -11.02
CA PHE A 253 2.42 11.39 -9.61
C PHE A 253 1.35 12.20 -8.87
N SER A 254 0.69 11.57 -7.89
CA SER A 254 -0.39 12.18 -7.12
C SER A 254 0.05 12.39 -5.66
N PRO A 255 0.63 13.57 -5.33
CA PRO A 255 1.20 13.84 -4.02
C PRO A 255 0.17 14.31 -2.98
N GLU A 256 0.45 14.02 -1.72
CA GLU A 256 -0.17 14.65 -0.56
C GLU A 256 0.89 14.97 0.50
N LYS A 257 0.90 16.22 0.97
CA LYS A 257 1.77 16.64 2.09
C LYS A 257 1.16 16.11 3.39
N ILE A 258 1.99 15.55 4.25
CA ILE A 258 1.52 15.08 5.56
C ILE A 258 1.64 16.20 6.58
N THR A 259 0.49 16.59 7.12
CA THR A 259 0.37 17.59 8.20
C THR A 259 -0.18 16.92 9.46
N LEU A 260 -0.21 17.67 10.57
CA LEU A 260 -0.81 17.18 11.81
C LEU A 260 -2.30 16.86 11.63
N GLU A 261 -3.02 17.67 10.87
CA GLU A 261 -4.45 17.49 10.60
C GLU A 261 -4.71 16.22 9.78
N VAL A 262 -3.84 15.91 8.81
CA VAL A 262 -3.91 14.65 8.06
C VAL A 262 -3.71 13.46 8.99
N LEU A 263 -2.72 13.51 9.88
CA LEU A 263 -2.47 12.44 10.85
C LEU A 263 -3.62 12.28 11.85
N GLU A 264 -4.22 13.39 12.31
CA GLU A 264 -5.37 13.36 13.22
C GLU A 264 -6.63 12.80 12.56
N SER A 265 -6.90 13.17 11.30
CA SER A 265 -7.96 12.57 10.49
C SER A 265 -7.73 11.07 10.27
N THR A 266 -6.47 10.67 10.03
CA THR A 266 -6.10 9.27 9.88
C THR A 266 -6.32 8.48 11.17
N ILE A 267 -5.98 9.05 12.33
CA ILE A 267 -6.28 8.44 13.64
C ILE A 267 -7.79 8.23 13.77
N ALA A 268 -8.62 9.23 13.46
CA ALA A 268 -10.08 9.09 13.56
C ALA A 268 -10.59 7.94 12.67
N ARG A 269 -10.10 7.83 11.44
CA ARG A 269 -10.46 6.74 10.52
C ARG A 269 -10.00 5.37 11.03
N VAL A 270 -8.76 5.25 11.53
CA VAL A 270 -8.23 4.00 12.07
C VAL A 270 -8.97 3.59 13.34
N SER A 271 -9.20 4.53 14.27
CA SER A 271 -9.98 4.31 15.48
C SER A 271 -11.39 3.82 15.16
N ASN A 272 -12.08 4.46 14.22
CA ASN A 272 -13.40 4.01 13.78
C ASN A 272 -13.36 2.60 13.18
N GLY A 273 -12.33 2.30 12.38
CA GLY A 273 -12.14 0.97 11.81
C GLY A 273 -11.86 -0.11 12.86
N MET A 274 -11.05 0.18 13.89
CA MET A 274 -10.81 -0.74 15.00
C MET A 274 -12.10 -1.08 15.74
N THR A 275 -12.90 -0.06 16.09
CA THR A 275 -14.18 -0.25 16.78
C THR A 275 -15.15 -1.08 15.93
N ARG A 276 -15.36 -0.69 14.66
CA ARG A 276 -16.27 -1.42 13.76
C ARG A 276 -15.82 -2.86 13.53
N LEU A 277 -14.52 -3.09 13.36
CA LEU A 277 -13.98 -4.44 13.19
C LEU A 277 -14.27 -5.30 14.42
N ALA A 278 -14.06 -4.76 15.62
CA ALA A 278 -14.35 -5.47 16.86
C ALA A 278 -15.84 -5.78 17.02
N GLU A 279 -16.72 -4.80 16.74
CA GLU A 279 -18.17 -4.97 16.79
C GLU A 279 -18.67 -6.07 15.86
N LEU A 280 -18.13 -6.14 14.63
CA LEU A 280 -18.48 -7.18 13.66
C LEU A 280 -17.91 -8.53 14.03
N HIS A 281 -16.66 -8.56 14.51
CA HIS A 281 -15.98 -9.79 14.93
C HIS A 281 -16.66 -10.44 16.13
N LEU A 282 -17.15 -9.63 17.08
CA LEU A 282 -17.88 -10.08 18.27
C LEU A 282 -19.40 -10.21 18.04
N GLU A 283 -19.87 -10.00 16.81
CA GLU A 283 -21.29 -10.05 16.44
C GLU A 283 -22.20 -9.15 17.31
N ILE A 284 -21.67 -8.03 17.83
CA ILE A 284 -22.38 -7.09 18.71
C ILE A 284 -23.55 -6.42 17.96
N ARG A 285 -23.41 -6.27 16.64
CA ARG A 285 -24.43 -5.71 15.75
C ARG A 285 -24.32 -6.28 14.34
N PRO A 286 -25.39 -6.24 13.54
CA PRO A 286 -25.31 -6.64 12.13
C PRO A 286 -24.43 -5.69 11.31
N PRO A 287 -23.83 -6.18 10.20
CA PRO A 287 -23.09 -5.35 9.27
C PRO A 287 -24.01 -4.39 8.52
N SER A 288 -23.57 -3.15 8.36
CA SER A 288 -24.27 -2.14 7.57
C SER A 288 -24.00 -2.28 6.07
N THR A 289 -24.99 -1.92 5.27
CA THR A 289 -24.88 -1.82 3.81
C THR A 289 -24.58 -0.39 3.40
N GLN A 290 -23.64 -0.21 2.48
CA GLN A 290 -23.34 1.09 1.89
C GLN A 290 -23.21 0.94 0.37
N PRO A 291 -24.20 1.41 -0.41
CA PRO A 291 -24.17 1.30 -1.86
C PRO A 291 -23.06 2.17 -2.47
N GLY A 292 -22.47 1.69 -3.57
CA GLY A 292 -21.42 2.41 -4.30
C GLY A 292 -20.86 1.61 -5.47
N PRO A 293 -19.83 2.12 -6.17
CA PRO A 293 -19.25 1.45 -7.34
C PRO A 293 -18.90 -0.04 -7.12
N PRO A 294 -18.42 -0.48 -5.93
CA PRO A 294 -18.18 -1.89 -5.65
C PRO A 294 -19.39 -2.83 -5.77
N CYS A 295 -20.62 -2.31 -5.80
CA CYS A 295 -21.83 -3.12 -5.99
C CYS A 295 -21.81 -3.90 -7.31
N ARG A 296 -21.13 -3.40 -8.36
CA ARG A 296 -21.02 -4.04 -9.68
C ARG A 296 -20.34 -5.41 -9.66
N TRP A 297 -19.56 -5.69 -8.63
CA TRP A 297 -18.81 -6.94 -8.44
C TRP A 297 -18.96 -7.47 -7.00
N CYS A 298 -20.07 -7.15 -6.35
CA CYS A 298 -20.35 -7.60 -4.99
C CYS A 298 -20.96 -9.01 -5.00
N LEU A 299 -20.44 -9.92 -4.16
CA LEU A 299 -20.95 -11.29 -3.98
C LEU A 299 -22.41 -11.31 -3.52
N LEU A 300 -22.82 -10.29 -2.75
CA LEU A 300 -24.19 -10.15 -2.25
C LEU A 300 -25.14 -9.47 -3.24
N SER A 301 -24.67 -9.11 -4.44
CA SER A 301 -25.43 -8.25 -5.37
C SER A 301 -26.85 -8.74 -5.60
N GLN A 302 -27.07 -10.02 -5.89
CA GLN A 302 -28.41 -10.57 -6.17
C GLN A 302 -29.40 -10.47 -4.99
N GLY A 303 -28.90 -10.47 -3.75
CA GLY A 303 -29.71 -10.43 -2.53
C GLY A 303 -29.69 -9.10 -1.77
N CYS A 304 -29.06 -8.06 -2.32
CA CYS A 304 -28.86 -6.78 -1.64
C CYS A 304 -29.71 -5.68 -2.30
N GLU A 305 -30.85 -5.34 -1.68
CA GLU A 305 -31.79 -4.32 -2.19
C GLU A 305 -31.10 -2.98 -2.46
N ALA A 306 -30.38 -2.43 -1.46
CA ALA A 306 -29.64 -1.18 -1.62
C ALA A 306 -28.59 -1.23 -2.75
N GLY A 307 -27.97 -2.40 -2.96
CA GLY A 307 -27.02 -2.60 -4.06
C GLY A 307 -27.70 -2.62 -5.43
N GLN A 308 -28.87 -3.25 -5.53
CA GLN A 308 -29.67 -3.31 -6.75
C GLN A 308 -30.24 -1.94 -7.14
N GLU A 309 -30.73 -1.17 -6.16
CA GLU A 309 -31.16 0.21 -6.37
C GLU A 309 -30.03 1.05 -6.97
N TYR A 310 -28.84 1.03 -6.35
CA TYR A 310 -27.68 1.76 -6.87
C TYR A 310 -27.30 1.34 -8.30
N LEU A 311 -27.32 0.04 -8.61
CA LEU A 311 -26.97 -0.44 -9.94
C LEU A 311 -27.98 0.00 -10.99
N THR A 312 -29.27 0.04 -10.63
CA THR A 312 -30.34 0.52 -11.51
C THR A 312 -30.24 2.02 -11.76
N ASP A 313 -29.93 2.81 -10.73
CA ASP A 313 -29.78 4.26 -10.85
C ASP A 313 -28.50 4.67 -11.62
N ASN A 314 -27.53 3.78 -11.73
CA ASN A 314 -26.22 4.03 -12.36
C ASN A 314 -25.94 3.11 -13.57
N SER A 315 -26.99 2.52 -14.14
CA SER A 315 -26.94 1.79 -15.41
C SER A 315 -27.17 2.72 -16.59
N ASP A 316 -26.24 3.64 -16.81
CA ASP A 316 -26.04 4.40 -18.05
C ASP A 316 -24.57 4.29 -18.49
#